data_AF-A0A6I2WLI1-F1
#
_entry.id   AF-A0A6I2WLI1-F1
#
_cell.length_a   1.000
_cell.length_b   1.000
_cell.length_c   1.000
_cell.angle_alpha   90.00
_cell.angle_beta   90.00
_cell.angle_gamma   90.00
#
_symmetry.space_group_name_H-M   'P 1'
#
loop_
_entity.id
_entity.type
_entity.pdbx_description
1 polymer ?
#
loop_
_entity_poly.entity_id
_entity_poly.type
_entity_poly.pdbx_seq_one_letter_code
_entity_poly.pdbx_strand_id
1 'polypeptide(L)'
;MADSSFDIISKIDQMELDNAFNQCDRELATRFDFKNTGTKVEKTGIKVVIESDTEERAKAALDVFKDKLVKRTVSLKHLEASDPKLSGKTYIISCEFKEGISTENA
;
A
#
# COMPACT_ATOMS: atom_id res chain seq x y z
N MET A 1 -20.52 -20.75 30.86
CA MET A 1 -20.51 -19.40 30.27
C MET A 1 -19.65 -19.47 29.02
N ALA A 2 -20.24 -19.22 27.85
CA ALA A 2 -19.54 -19.22 26.58
C ALA A 2 -18.79 -17.89 26.46
N ASP A 3 -17.47 -17.95 26.62
CA ASP A 3 -16.59 -16.84 26.27
C ASP A 3 -16.48 -16.84 24.75
N SER A 4 -17.49 -16.24 24.10
CA SER A 4 -17.45 -15.96 22.67
C SER A 4 -16.48 -14.81 22.44
N SER A 5 -15.18 -15.10 22.57
CA SER A 5 -14.15 -14.24 22.03
C SER A 5 -14.27 -14.31 20.51
N PHE A 6 -14.97 -13.32 19.95
CA PHE A 6 -14.89 -13.05 18.52
C PHE A 6 -13.42 -12.72 18.25
N ASP A 7 -12.70 -13.70 17.72
CA ASP A 7 -11.38 -13.48 17.15
C ASP A 7 -11.58 -12.47 16.01
N ILE A 8 -11.32 -11.19 16.29
CA ILE A 8 -11.27 -10.13 15.28
C ILE A 8 -10.02 -10.42 14.47
N ILE A 9 -10.14 -11.38 13.57
CA ILE A 9 -9.07 -11.77 12.68
C ILE A 9 -8.90 -10.60 11.69
N SER A 10 -7.95 -9.72 11.97
CA SER A 10 -7.41 -8.75 11.00
C SER A 10 -6.59 -9.50 9.95
N LYS A 11 -7.27 -10.31 9.13
CA LYS A 11 -6.74 -10.83 7.88
C LYS A 11 -6.95 -9.79 6.81
N ILE A 12 -5.88 -9.46 6.10
CA ILE A 12 -5.97 -8.61 4.93
C ILE A 12 -6.46 -9.50 3.79
N ASP A 13 -7.51 -9.05 3.11
CA ASP A 13 -7.98 -9.76 1.94
C ASP A 13 -6.94 -9.59 0.82
N GLN A 14 -6.13 -10.64 0.63
CA GLN A 14 -5.04 -10.64 -0.35
C GLN A 14 -5.57 -10.46 -1.78
N MET A 15 -6.79 -10.93 -2.08
CA MET A 15 -7.41 -10.75 -3.39
C MET A 15 -7.77 -9.28 -3.61
N GLU A 16 -8.38 -8.63 -2.61
CA GLU A 16 -8.70 -7.20 -2.69
C GLU A 16 -7.44 -6.32 -2.70
N LEU A 17 -6.38 -6.73 -2.00
CA LEU A 17 -5.08 -6.08 -2.08
C LEU A 17 -4.46 -6.19 -3.48
N ASP A 18 -4.47 -7.38 -4.09
CA ASP A 18 -4.04 -7.56 -5.49
C ASP A 18 -4.88 -6.73 -6.45
N ASN A 19 -6.20 -6.69 -6.27
CA ASN A 19 -7.10 -5.89 -7.08
C ASN A 19 -6.78 -4.39 -6.95
N ALA A 20 -6.55 -3.90 -5.72
CA ALA A 20 -6.17 -2.51 -5.46
C ALA A 20 -4.82 -2.17 -6.11
N PHE A 21 -3.82 -3.04 -5.97
CA PHE A 21 -2.50 -2.88 -6.59
C PHE A 21 -2.60 -2.81 -8.12
N ASN A 22 -3.26 -3.79 -8.75
CA ASN A 22 -3.43 -3.82 -10.21
C ASN A 22 -4.20 -2.61 -10.75
N GLN A 23 -5.11 -2.06 -9.95
CA GLN A 23 -5.85 -0.85 -10.31
C GLN A 23 -5.02 0.42 -10.12
N CYS A 24 -4.16 0.46 -9.11
CA CYS A 24 -3.20 1.53 -8.90
C CYS A 24 -2.18 1.55 -10.04
N ASP A 25 -1.56 0.42 -10.37
CA ASP A 25 -0.59 0.29 -11.47
C ASP A 25 -1.16 0.80 -12.80
N ARG A 26 -2.38 0.36 -13.16
CA ARG A 26 -3.07 0.86 -14.37
C ARG A 26 -3.35 2.35 -14.33
N GLU A 27 -3.71 2.90 -13.17
CA GLU A 27 -3.99 4.33 -13.05
C GLU A 27 -2.70 5.17 -13.17
N LEU A 28 -1.62 4.74 -12.54
CA LEU A 28 -0.30 5.36 -12.68
C LEU A 28 0.18 5.31 -14.14
N ALA A 29 -0.06 4.20 -14.85
CA ALA A 29 0.30 4.04 -16.26
C ALA A 29 -0.50 4.95 -17.20
N THR A 30 -1.76 5.26 -16.87
CA THR A 30 -2.66 6.07 -17.72
C THR A 30 -2.61 7.56 -17.40
N ARG A 31 -2.24 7.95 -16.17
CA ARG A 31 -2.10 9.34 -15.75
C ARG A 31 -0.87 10.00 -16.39
N PHE A 32 -1.11 11.14 -17.05
CA PHE A 32 -0.06 11.91 -17.73
C PHE A 32 1.00 12.44 -16.75
N ASP A 33 0.60 12.80 -15.54
CA ASP A 33 1.49 13.35 -14.51
C ASP A 33 2.52 12.33 -13.96
N PHE A 34 2.28 11.02 -14.15
CA PHE A 34 3.22 9.95 -13.81
C PHE A 34 3.96 9.39 -15.04
N LYS A 35 3.58 9.81 -16.26
CA LYS A 35 4.21 9.36 -17.50
C LYS A 35 5.61 9.96 -17.66
N ASN A 36 6.61 9.13 -17.98
CA ASN A 36 8.03 9.51 -18.08
C ASN A 36 8.66 10.02 -16.77
N THR A 37 8.16 9.57 -15.63
CA THR A 37 8.60 10.07 -14.31
C THR A 37 9.31 9.00 -13.47
N GLY A 38 9.61 7.84 -14.07
CA GLY A 38 10.16 6.71 -13.33
C GLY A 38 9.22 6.18 -12.23
N THR A 39 7.93 6.55 -12.25
CA THR A 39 6.98 6.09 -11.25
C THR A 39 6.60 4.63 -11.51
N LYS A 40 6.87 3.76 -10.54
CA LYS A 40 6.56 2.34 -10.60
C LYS A 40 6.10 1.86 -9.23
N VAL A 41 5.20 0.88 -9.23
CA VAL A 41 4.69 0.24 -8.03
C VAL A 41 4.95 -1.26 -8.13
N GLU A 42 5.60 -1.84 -7.13
CA GLU A 42 5.97 -3.25 -7.11
C GLU A 42 5.44 -3.92 -5.85
N LYS A 43 4.70 -5.00 -6.00
CA LYS A 43 4.21 -5.80 -4.87
C LYS A 43 5.06 -7.07 -4.73
N THR A 44 5.51 -7.34 -3.52
CA THR A 44 6.19 -8.57 -3.11
C THR A 44 5.47 -9.15 -1.89
N GLY A 45 4.51 -10.04 -2.12
CA GLY A 45 3.67 -10.57 -1.04
C GLY A 45 2.88 -9.46 -0.33
N ILE A 46 3.15 -9.24 0.95
CA ILE A 46 2.54 -8.17 1.78
C ILE A 46 3.31 -6.85 1.76
N LYS A 47 4.35 -6.74 0.95
CA LYS A 47 5.12 -5.50 0.78
C LYS A 47 4.79 -4.88 -0.56
N VAL A 48 4.67 -3.57 -0.57
CA VAL A 48 4.54 -2.76 -1.78
C VAL A 48 5.61 -1.70 -1.76
N VAL A 49 6.36 -1.58 -2.84
CA VAL A 49 7.41 -0.59 -3.01
C VAL A 49 6.98 0.35 -4.11
N ILE A 50 7.02 1.65 -3.83
CA ILE A 50 6.72 2.70 -4.79
C ILE A 50 8.01 3.44 -5.05
N GLU A 51 8.41 3.52 -6.31
CA GLU A 51 9.57 4.29 -6.76
C GLU A 51 9.13 5.42 -7.69
N SER A 52 9.82 6.56 -7.66
CA SER A 52 9.58 7.69 -8.57
C SER A 52 10.80 8.61 -8.65
N ASP A 53 10.95 9.43 -9.71
CA ASP A 53 12.06 10.39 -9.84
C ASP A 53 12.05 11.47 -8.74
N THR A 54 10.87 11.84 -8.23
CA THR A 54 10.73 12.91 -7.23
C THR A 54 9.94 12.47 -6.02
N GLU A 55 10.25 13.09 -4.87
CA GLU A 55 9.57 12.83 -3.61
C GLU A 55 8.06 13.10 -3.71
N GLU A 56 7.70 14.23 -4.34
CA GLU A 56 6.30 14.64 -4.52
C GLU A 56 5.49 13.61 -5.32
N ARG A 57 6.10 13.03 -6.36
CA ARG A 57 5.45 12.00 -7.17
C ARG A 57 5.38 10.66 -6.46
N ALA A 58 6.41 10.28 -5.71
CA ALA A 58 6.35 9.09 -4.88
C ALA A 58 5.21 9.21 -3.85
N LYS A 59 5.08 10.37 -3.18
CA LYS A 59 3.97 10.67 -2.27
C LYS A 59 2.62 10.67 -2.98
N ALA A 60 2.52 11.26 -4.18
CA ALA A 60 1.29 11.25 -4.96
C ALA A 60 0.87 9.82 -5.38
N ALA A 61 1.83 8.97 -5.77
CA ALA A 61 1.58 7.57 -6.10
C ALA A 61 1.14 6.77 -4.87
N LEU A 62 1.72 7.04 -3.70
CA LEU A 62 1.26 6.48 -2.42
C LEU A 62 -0.20 6.88 -2.12
N ASP A 63 -0.57 8.13 -2.37
CA ASP A 63 -1.94 8.60 -2.17
C ASP A 63 -2.93 7.90 -3.10
N VAL A 64 -2.58 7.73 -4.38
CA VAL A 64 -3.37 6.94 -5.34
C VAL A 64 -3.52 5.50 -4.84
N PHE A 65 -2.45 4.88 -4.36
CA PHE A 65 -2.50 3.52 -3.82
C PHE A 65 -3.44 3.43 -2.61
N LYS A 66 -3.35 4.37 -1.65
CA LYS A 66 -4.26 4.45 -0.49
C LYS A 66 -5.73 4.59 -0.91
N ASP A 67 -6.03 5.43 -1.88
CA ASP A 67 -7.39 5.59 -2.41
C ASP A 67 -7.93 4.28 -3.01
N LYS A 68 -7.11 3.52 -3.76
CA LYS A 68 -7.51 2.21 -4.28
C LYS A 68 -7.77 1.19 -3.18
N LEU A 69 -6.95 1.17 -2.13
CA LEU A 69 -7.16 0.29 -0.99
C LEU A 69 -8.50 0.58 -0.29
N VAL A 70 -8.80 1.86 -0.02
CA VAL A 70 -10.05 2.27 0.62
C VAL A 70 -11.27 1.90 -0.23
N LYS A 71 -11.20 2.11 -1.55
CA LYS A 71 -12.26 1.71 -2.49
C LYS A 71 -12.51 0.20 -2.52
N ARG A 72 -11.49 -0.60 -2.17
CA ARG A 72 -11.55 -2.05 -2.05
C ARG A 72 -11.81 -2.53 -0.62
N THR A 73 -12.21 -1.64 0.27
CA THR A 73 -12.47 -1.94 1.70
C THR A 73 -11.24 -2.51 2.43
N VAL A 74 -10.04 -2.33 1.89
CA VAL A 74 -8.80 -2.73 2.54
C VAL A 74 -8.44 -1.69 3.59
N SER A 75 -8.35 -2.12 4.85
CA SER A 75 -8.11 -1.23 5.97
C SER A 75 -6.70 -0.64 5.94
N LEU A 76 -6.61 0.68 5.75
CA LEU A 76 -5.36 1.44 5.83
C LEU A 76 -4.69 1.37 7.21
N LYS A 77 -5.41 0.96 8.26
CA LYS A 77 -4.85 0.75 9.62
C LYS A 77 -3.71 -0.26 9.64
N HIS A 78 -3.70 -1.18 8.69
CA HIS A 78 -2.67 -2.21 8.57
C HIS A 78 -1.54 -1.81 7.61
N LEU A 79 -1.65 -0.67 6.93
CA LEU A 79 -0.66 -0.16 5.98
C LEU A 79 0.37 0.69 6.72
N GLU A 80 1.61 0.21 6.82
CA GLU A 80 2.75 1.00 7.26
C GLU A 80 3.54 1.49 6.06
N ALA A 81 3.38 2.77 5.73
CA ALA A 81 4.18 3.44 4.72
C ALA A 81 5.37 4.16 5.39
N SER A 82 6.58 3.84 4.98
CA SER A 82 7.78 4.58 5.36
C SER A 82 7.86 5.93 4.66
N ASP A 83 8.59 6.87 5.24
CA ASP A 83 8.95 8.11 4.57
C ASP A 83 9.71 7.85 3.26
N PRO A 84 9.54 8.71 2.24
CA PRO A 84 10.27 8.59 0.99
C PRO A 84 11.77 8.74 1.24
N LYS A 85 12.52 7.71 0.85
CA LYS A 85 13.97 7.67 0.95
C LYS A 85 14.58 7.84 -0.43
N LEU A 86 15.57 8.71 -0.54
CA LEU A 86 16.36 8.83 -1.76
C LEU A 86 17.25 7.58 -1.91
N SER A 87 17.11 6.88 -3.03
CA SER A 87 17.92 5.73 -3.41
C SER A 87 18.52 5.99 -4.80
N GLY A 88 19.79 6.40 -4.82
CA GLY A 88 20.47 6.81 -6.04
C GLY A 88 19.88 8.11 -6.61
N LYS A 89 19.02 7.99 -7.64
CA LYS A 89 18.36 9.13 -8.31
C LYS A 89 16.84 9.13 -8.16
N THR A 90 16.26 8.10 -7.56
CA THR A 90 14.82 7.97 -7.37
C THR A 90 14.49 7.94 -5.89
N TYR A 91 13.25 8.31 -5.56
CA TYR A 91 12.68 8.20 -4.24
C TYR A 91 11.91 6.90 -4.13
N ILE A 92 12.13 6.18 -3.03
CA ILE A 92 11.50 4.91 -2.73
C ILE A 92 10.67 5.04 -1.46
N ILE A 93 9.42 4.61 -1.53
CA ILE A 93 8.50 4.48 -0.41
C ILE A 93 8.21 2.99 -0.25
N SER A 94 8.56 2.44 0.91
CA SER A 94 8.21 1.07 1.27
C SER A 94 6.92 1.07 2.07
N CYS A 95 5.95 0.30 1.62
CA CYS A 95 4.68 0.05 2.25
C CYS A 95 4.63 -1.42 2.69
N GLU A 96 4.43 -1.69 3.97
CA GLU A 96 4.25 -3.04 4.49
C GLU A 96 2.85 -3.18 5.07
N PHE A 97 2.21 -4.30 4.81
CA PHE A 97 0.91 -4.64 5.36
C PHE A 97 1.09 -5.57 6.55
N LYS A 98 0.73 -5.10 7.75
CA LYS A 98 0.76 -5.92 8.97
C LYS A 98 -0.50 -6.77 9.08
N GLU A 99 -0.37 -8.06 8.75
CA GLU A 99 -1.38 -9.08 9.01
C GLU A 99 -1.22 -9.61 10.44
N GLY A 100 -2.25 -9.47 11.25
CA GLY A 100 -2.28 -10.05 12.60
C GLY A 100 -2.68 -9.07 13.70
N ILE A 101 -3.49 -9.59 14.61
CA ILE A 101 -3.68 -9.10 15.97
C ILE A 101 -2.31 -8.78 16.58
N SER A 102 -1.99 -7.49 16.74
CA SER A 102 -1.00 -7.13 17.75
C SER A 102 -1.58 -7.64 19.07
N THR A 103 -0.97 -8.68 19.65
CA THR A 103 -1.33 -9.29 20.93
C THR A 103 -1.01 -8.35 22.11
N GLU A 104 -1.21 -7.04 21.95
CA GLU A 104 -0.85 -6.00 22.91
C GLU A 104 -1.99 -5.03 23.25
N ASN A 105 -3.23 -5.34 22.86
CA ASN A 105 -4.42 -4.75 23.48
C ASN A 105 -5.32 -5.86 24.03
N ALA A 106 -4.80 -6.62 25.00
CA ALA A 106 -5.58 -7.46 25.91
C ALA A 106 -5.78 -6.73 27.24
#